data_AF-A0A0B7NR21-F1
#
_entry.id   AF-A0A0B7NR21-F1
#
_cell.length_a   1.000
_cell.length_b   1.000
_cell.length_c   1.000
_cell.angle_alpha   90.00
_cell.angle_beta   90.00
_cell.angle_gamma   90.00
#
_symmetry.space_group_name_H-M   'P 1'
#
loop_
_entity.id
_entity.type
_entity.pdbx_description
1 polymer ?
#
loop_
_entity_poly.entity_id
_entity_poly.type
_entity_poly.pdbx_seq_one_letter_code
_entity_poly.pdbx_strand_id
1 'polypeptide(L)'
;MRSLYQALIDFISELILRKSHFDELVSAICIPAPIDHSTNKITQNYLWNKVPEYIKPNSIVVAETGTSEFGAAVGAAIADRSRQLFLFVGNGSFQLTFQEISEFLHHGLTPVIFLLNNDGYLIAKLIHGPERDYNNYQMWQYSKTLDFFGAHRERNTSTGCSKVGFESKISTRQEFEAAMDSITAQPDKMHFVEVVMPRFDAPRELELLVATSENC
;
A
#
# COMPACT_ATOMS: atom_id res chain seq x y z
N MET A 1 -2.77 -53.76 -2.52
CA MET A 1 -3.65 -52.79 -1.84
C MET A 1 -2.80 -52.00 -0.86
N ARG A 2 -2.47 -50.73 -1.13
CA ARG A 2 -1.94 -49.85 -0.09
C ARG A 2 -3.04 -49.72 0.98
N SER A 3 -2.74 -50.10 2.22
CA SER A 3 -3.74 -50.10 3.28
C SER A 3 -4.18 -48.65 3.56
N LEU A 4 -5.45 -48.45 3.91
CA LEU A 4 -6.01 -47.16 4.32
C LEU A 4 -5.14 -46.45 5.39
N TYR A 5 -4.42 -47.25 6.19
CA TYR A 5 -3.47 -46.80 7.20
C TYR A 5 -2.25 -46.07 6.63
N GLN A 6 -1.69 -46.53 5.50
CA GLN A 6 -0.56 -45.86 4.87
C GLN A 6 -0.98 -44.50 4.30
N ALA A 7 -2.17 -44.42 3.68
CA ALA A 7 -2.71 -43.16 3.17
C ALA A 7 -2.95 -42.13 4.29
N LEU A 8 -3.40 -42.58 5.47
CA LEU A 8 -3.58 -41.72 6.63
C LEU A 8 -2.24 -41.21 7.19
N ILE A 9 -1.21 -42.06 7.25
CA ILE A 9 0.13 -41.65 7.68
C ILE A 9 0.71 -40.62 6.71
N ASP A 10 0.64 -40.87 5.41
CA ASP A 10 1.15 -39.96 4.38
C ASP A 10 0.46 -38.59 4.49
N PHE A 11 -0.86 -38.57 4.70
CA PHE A 11 -1.63 -37.33 4.90
C PHE A 11 -1.25 -36.58 6.19
N ILE A 12 -1.09 -37.28 7.31
CA ILE A 12 -0.68 -36.65 8.58
C ILE A 12 0.75 -36.12 8.48
N SER A 13 1.67 -36.86 7.85
CA SER A 13 3.04 -36.41 7.61
C SER A 13 3.07 -35.16 6.72
N GLU A 14 2.24 -35.10 5.68
CA GLU A 14 2.10 -33.92 4.83
C GLU A 14 1.57 -32.71 5.61
N LEU A 15 0.57 -32.89 6.46
CA LEU A 15 0.03 -31.82 7.32
C LEU A 15 1.07 -31.30 8.33
N ILE A 16 1.86 -32.19 8.93
CA ILE A 16 2.94 -31.82 9.86
C ILE A 16 4.02 -31.03 9.13
N LEU A 17 4.43 -31.46 7.93
CA LEU A 17 5.42 -30.75 7.11
C LEU A 17 4.92 -29.38 6.64
N ARG A 18 3.63 -29.27 6.29
CA ARG A 18 3.02 -27.97 5.96
C ARG A 18 3.02 -27.02 7.15
N LYS A 19 2.73 -27.53 8.36
CA LYS A 19 2.76 -26.73 9.59
C LYS A 19 4.18 -26.29 9.96
N SER A 20 5.18 -27.17 9.87
CA SER A 20 6.57 -26.80 10.19
C SER A 20 7.13 -25.77 9.22
N HIS A 21 6.85 -25.91 7.91
CA HIS A 21 7.20 -24.88 6.93
C HIS A 21 6.48 -23.55 7.21
N PHE A 22 5.21 -23.60 7.61
CA PHE A 22 4.46 -22.41 8.00
C PHE A 22 5.07 -21.71 9.22
N ASP A 23 5.45 -22.45 10.26
CA ASP A 23 6.09 -21.89 11.46
C ASP A 23 7.46 -21.26 11.14
N GLU A 24 8.25 -21.89 10.26
CA GLU A 24 9.54 -21.35 9.78
C GLU A 24 9.34 -20.09 8.93
N LEU A 25 8.34 -20.07 8.03
CA LEU A 25 7.93 -18.89 7.27
C LEU A 25 7.52 -17.74 8.19
N VAL A 26 6.67 -18.01 9.19
CA VAL A 26 6.23 -16.99 10.17
C VAL A 26 7.42 -16.41 10.93
N SER A 27 8.36 -17.25 11.36
CA SER A 27 9.58 -16.78 12.03
C SER A 27 10.46 -15.93 11.10
N ALA A 28 10.54 -16.26 9.81
CA ALA A 28 11.30 -15.49 8.82
C ALA A 28 10.63 -14.14 8.46
N ILE A 29 9.31 -14.08 8.48
CA ILE A 29 8.50 -12.87 8.20
C ILE A 29 8.64 -11.83 9.33
N CYS A 30 8.85 -12.25 10.58
CA CYS A 30 8.91 -11.35 11.74
C CYS A 30 10.12 -10.39 11.78
N ILE A 31 11.16 -10.61 10.97
CA ILE A 31 12.34 -9.73 10.90
C ILE A 31 12.37 -9.06 9.52
N PRO A 32 12.14 -7.74 9.39
CA PRO A 32 12.22 -7.05 8.11
C PRO A 32 13.55 -7.31 7.40
N ALA A 33 13.50 -7.51 6.08
CA ALA A 33 14.71 -7.62 5.29
C ALA A 33 15.52 -6.31 5.41
N PRO A 34 16.86 -6.37 5.55
CA PRO A 34 17.71 -5.18 5.57
C PRO A 34 17.46 -4.29 4.35
N ILE A 35 17.69 -2.98 4.50
CA ILE A 35 17.59 -2.05 3.38
C ILE A 35 18.62 -2.43 2.32
N ASP A 36 18.18 -2.67 1.09
CA ASP A 36 19.08 -2.80 -0.05
C ASP A 36 19.69 -1.42 -0.37
N HIS A 37 21.01 -1.30 -0.47
CA HIS A 37 21.69 -0.04 -0.81
C HIS A 37 22.21 -0.01 -2.26
N SER A 38 21.89 -1.02 -3.07
CA SER A 38 22.39 -1.16 -4.46
C SER A 38 21.80 -0.14 -5.45
N THR A 39 20.68 0.50 -5.10
CA THR A 39 19.92 1.39 -5.98
C THR A 39 19.50 2.67 -5.27
N ASN A 40 19.43 3.79 -6.00
CA ASN A 40 18.85 5.04 -5.49
C ASN A 40 17.34 5.14 -5.74
N LYS A 41 16.75 4.19 -6.48
CA LYS A 41 15.29 4.13 -6.66
C LYS A 41 14.62 3.84 -5.33
N ILE A 42 13.41 4.38 -5.15
CA ILE A 42 12.55 3.91 -4.08
C ILE A 42 12.04 2.51 -4.42
N THR A 43 12.04 1.63 -3.41
CA THR A 43 11.57 0.26 -3.49
C THR A 43 10.61 -0.04 -2.34
N GLN A 44 9.84 -1.12 -2.43
CA GLN A 44 9.01 -1.66 -1.35
C GLN A 44 9.86 -1.89 -0.09
N ASN A 45 11.03 -2.52 -0.25
CA ASN A 45 11.97 -2.75 0.85
C ASN A 45 12.38 -1.43 1.54
N TYR A 46 12.77 -0.40 0.78
CA TYR A 46 13.17 0.87 1.37
C TYR A 46 11.97 1.60 2.00
N LEU A 47 10.83 1.68 1.30
CA LEU A 47 9.61 2.35 1.77
C LEU A 47 9.18 1.80 3.14
N TRP A 48 9.00 0.48 3.25
CA TRP A 48 8.47 -0.14 4.48
C TRP A 48 9.45 -0.11 5.65
N ASN A 49 10.76 -0.09 5.38
CA ASN A 49 11.76 0.13 6.43
C ASN A 49 11.79 1.59 6.92
N LYS A 50 11.52 2.57 6.05
CA LYS A 50 11.67 4.00 6.37
C LYS A 50 10.42 4.72 6.84
N VAL A 51 9.26 4.41 6.28
CA VAL A 51 7.98 5.02 6.67
C VAL A 51 7.74 5.01 8.19
N PRO A 52 8.01 3.90 8.94
CA PRO A 52 7.78 3.88 10.39
C PRO A 52 8.55 4.95 11.17
N GLU A 53 9.70 5.41 10.68
CA GLU A 53 10.49 6.48 11.32
C GLU A 53 9.75 7.82 11.35
N TYR A 54 8.78 8.02 10.44
CA TYR A 54 8.02 9.27 10.30
C TYR A 54 6.59 9.19 10.87
N ILE A 55 6.09 7.98 11.14
CA ILE A 55 4.74 7.80 11.67
C ILE A 55 4.75 8.03 13.17
N LYS A 56 4.04 9.08 13.61
CA LYS A 56 3.92 9.43 15.03
C LYS A 56 3.08 8.39 15.79
N PRO A 57 3.35 8.18 17.09
CA PRO A 57 2.44 7.42 17.95
C PRO A 57 1.00 7.92 17.82
N ASN A 58 0.04 7.00 17.89
CA ASN A 58 -1.38 7.28 17.73
C ASN A 58 -1.80 7.72 16.30
N SER A 59 -0.95 7.58 15.28
CA SER A 59 -1.42 7.70 13.89
C SER A 59 -2.37 6.54 13.53
N ILE A 60 -3.17 6.72 12.48
CA ILE A 60 -3.96 5.66 11.85
C ILE A 60 -3.22 5.25 10.58
N VAL A 61 -2.98 3.95 10.41
CA VAL A 61 -2.38 3.41 9.17
C VAL A 61 -3.41 2.48 8.54
N VAL A 62 -3.74 2.76 7.29
CA VAL A 62 -4.57 1.91 6.43
C VAL A 62 -3.69 1.47 5.26
N ALA A 63 -3.54 0.17 5.06
CA ALA A 63 -2.66 -0.41 4.06
C ALA A 63 -3.42 -1.51 3.29
N GLU A 64 -3.49 -1.34 1.98
CA GLU A 64 -4.59 -1.91 1.18
C GLU A 64 -4.17 -3.07 0.27
N THR A 65 -5.10 -4.03 0.09
CA THR A 65 -5.05 -5.11 -0.92
C THR A 65 -6.39 -5.31 -1.66
N GLY A 66 -6.79 -4.38 -2.53
CA GLY A 66 -7.95 -4.48 -3.41
C GLY A 66 -9.25 -3.81 -2.96
N THR A 67 -9.63 -2.75 -3.69
CA THR A 67 -10.90 -1.98 -3.71
C THR A 67 -11.46 -1.33 -2.45
N SER A 68 -11.57 -2.01 -1.31
CA SER A 68 -12.60 -1.64 -0.30
C SER A 68 -12.14 -0.67 0.80
N GLU A 69 -10.85 -0.36 0.91
CA GLU A 69 -10.34 0.33 2.12
C GLU A 69 -10.33 1.86 2.04
N PHE A 70 -10.56 2.46 0.87
CA PHE A 70 -10.61 3.92 0.75
C PHE A 70 -11.76 4.52 1.57
N GLY A 71 -12.94 3.89 1.53
CA GLY A 71 -14.07 4.26 2.38
C GLY A 71 -13.82 3.99 3.87
N ALA A 72 -13.08 2.92 4.20
CA ALA A 72 -12.68 2.65 5.59
C ALA A 72 -11.72 3.73 6.11
N ALA A 73 -10.80 4.23 5.28
CA ALA A 73 -9.91 5.32 5.63
C ALA A 73 -10.68 6.63 5.86
N VAL A 74 -11.66 6.95 5.01
CA VAL A 74 -12.56 8.10 5.22
C VAL A 74 -13.28 7.96 6.56
N GLY A 75 -13.92 6.81 6.81
CA GLY A 75 -14.63 6.53 8.06
C GLY A 75 -13.74 6.66 9.30
N ALA A 76 -12.52 6.12 9.25
CA ALA A 76 -11.55 6.22 10.34
C ALA A 76 -11.13 7.67 10.63
N ALA A 77 -10.88 8.46 9.59
CA ALA A 77 -10.53 9.88 9.73
C ALA A 77 -11.71 10.74 10.23
N ILE A 78 -12.96 10.35 9.91
CA ILE A 78 -14.16 10.98 10.49
C ILE A 78 -14.28 10.63 11.98
N ALA A 79 -14.06 9.36 12.33
CA ALA A 79 -14.25 8.86 13.69
C ALA A 79 -13.28 9.48 14.70
N ASP A 80 -12.03 9.77 14.30
CA ASP A 80 -11.07 10.47 15.15
C ASP A 80 -10.16 11.41 14.34
N ARG A 81 -10.59 12.68 14.27
CA ARG A 81 -9.88 13.75 13.56
C ARG A 81 -8.60 14.22 14.24
N SER A 82 -8.33 13.78 15.48
CA SER A 82 -7.11 14.15 16.20
C SER A 82 -5.89 13.34 15.74
N ARG A 83 -6.13 12.24 15.02
CA ARG A 83 -5.12 11.29 14.58
C ARG A 83 -4.76 11.53 13.12
N GLN A 84 -3.46 11.57 12.83
CA GLN A 84 -2.98 11.65 11.46
C GLN A 84 -3.21 10.30 10.76
N LEU A 85 -3.88 10.31 9.61
CA LEU A 85 -4.14 9.11 8.82
C LEU A 85 -3.13 8.97 7.69
N PHE A 86 -2.51 7.80 7.58
CA PHE A 86 -1.67 7.37 6.47
C PHE A 86 -2.40 6.28 5.69
N LEU A 87 -2.62 6.51 4.40
CA LEU A 87 -3.23 5.55 3.48
C LEU A 87 -2.22 5.09 2.45
N PHE A 88 -1.97 3.78 2.38
CA PHE A 88 -1.16 3.15 1.34
C PHE A 88 -2.07 2.38 0.39
N VAL A 89 -2.10 2.78 -0.88
CA VAL A 89 -3.00 2.22 -1.89
C VAL A 89 -2.25 1.90 -3.18
N GLY A 90 -2.51 0.74 -3.77
CA GLY A 90 -1.97 0.41 -5.09
C GLY A 90 -2.63 1.25 -6.19
N ASN A 91 -1.90 1.58 -7.25
CA ASN A 91 -2.42 2.28 -8.42
C ASN A 91 -3.68 1.61 -9.01
N GLY A 92 -3.75 0.27 -9.03
CA GLY A 92 -4.90 -0.47 -9.54
C GLY A 92 -6.12 -0.40 -8.63
N SER A 93 -5.93 -0.52 -7.31
CA SER A 93 -7.01 -0.36 -6.34
C SER A 93 -7.56 1.07 -6.36
N PHE A 94 -6.68 2.06 -6.50
CA PHE A 94 -7.05 3.47 -6.58
C PHE A 94 -8.03 3.72 -7.72
N GLN A 95 -7.85 3.13 -8.90
CA GLN A 95 -8.77 3.34 -10.04
C GLN A 95 -10.21 2.92 -9.77
N LEU A 96 -10.44 2.04 -8.79
CA LEU A 96 -11.77 1.53 -8.47
C LEU A 96 -12.52 2.42 -7.48
N THR A 97 -11.81 3.22 -6.67
CA THR A 97 -12.39 4.05 -5.60
C THR A 97 -11.83 5.46 -5.52
N PHE A 98 -11.15 5.96 -6.55
CA PHE A 98 -10.54 7.31 -6.59
C PHE A 98 -11.52 8.45 -6.26
N GLN A 99 -12.82 8.28 -6.51
CA GLN A 99 -13.86 9.26 -6.21
C GLN A 99 -13.97 9.61 -4.72
N GLU A 100 -13.53 8.72 -3.83
CA GLU A 100 -13.50 8.91 -2.37
C GLU A 100 -12.56 10.06 -1.93
N ILE A 101 -11.68 10.53 -2.83
CA ILE A 101 -10.97 11.80 -2.63
C ILE A 101 -11.95 12.94 -2.39
N SER A 102 -13.11 12.92 -3.03
CA SER A 102 -14.18 13.91 -2.83
C SER A 102 -14.68 13.91 -1.40
N GLU A 103 -14.74 12.76 -0.73
CA GLU A 103 -15.22 12.64 0.66
C GLU A 103 -14.20 13.16 1.67
N PHE A 104 -12.91 12.86 1.47
CA PHE A 104 -11.85 13.48 2.28
C PHE A 104 -11.94 15.00 2.23
N LEU A 105 -12.07 15.50 1.02
CA LEU A 105 -12.19 16.91 0.71
C LEU A 105 -13.49 17.53 1.25
N HIS A 106 -14.64 16.85 1.13
CA HIS A 106 -15.95 17.33 1.59
C HIS A 106 -15.99 17.44 3.12
N HIS A 107 -15.39 16.48 3.81
CA HIS A 107 -15.36 16.42 5.26
C HIS A 107 -14.19 17.18 5.89
N GLY A 108 -13.36 17.87 5.11
CA GLY A 108 -12.24 18.65 5.64
C GLY A 108 -11.15 17.78 6.28
N LEU A 109 -10.99 16.55 5.81
CA LEU A 109 -10.04 15.56 6.33
C LEU A 109 -8.65 15.77 5.71
N THR A 110 -7.61 15.41 6.45
CA THR A 110 -6.21 15.70 6.09
C THR A 110 -5.35 14.43 6.07
N PRO A 111 -5.68 13.42 5.25
CA PRO A 111 -4.88 12.20 5.16
C PRO A 111 -3.57 12.44 4.40
N VAL A 112 -2.58 11.61 4.70
CA VAL A 112 -1.37 11.43 3.88
C VAL A 112 -1.60 10.19 3.03
N ILE A 113 -1.70 10.36 1.71
CA ILE A 113 -2.01 9.28 0.77
C ILE A 113 -0.75 8.93 -0.03
N PHE A 114 -0.30 7.68 0.09
CA PHE A 114 0.74 7.09 -0.74
C PHE A 114 0.10 6.17 -1.78
N LEU A 115 0.18 6.58 -3.05
CA LEU A 115 -0.21 5.73 -4.17
C LEU A 115 1.01 4.98 -4.67
N LEU A 116 1.04 3.66 -4.50
CA LEU A 116 2.11 2.79 -4.93
C LEU A 116 1.92 2.44 -6.42
N ASN A 117 2.74 3.03 -7.28
CA ASN A 117 2.68 2.85 -8.73
C ASN A 117 3.81 1.93 -9.22
N ASN A 118 3.45 0.68 -9.48
CA ASN A 118 4.33 -0.35 -10.05
C ASN A 118 3.86 -0.82 -11.44
N ASP A 119 3.16 0.04 -12.18
CA ASP A 119 2.77 -0.21 -13.57
C ASP A 119 1.91 -1.49 -13.77
N GLY A 120 0.97 -1.77 -12.86
CA GLY A 120 -0.08 -2.78 -13.09
C GLY A 120 -0.57 -3.45 -11.81
N TYR A 121 -1.18 -4.63 -11.94
CA TYR A 121 -1.59 -5.43 -10.77
C TYR A 121 -0.44 -6.34 -10.31
N LEU A 122 0.45 -5.85 -9.44
CA LEU A 122 1.63 -6.60 -8.99
C LEU A 122 1.29 -7.98 -8.42
N ILE A 123 0.29 -8.08 -7.54
CA ILE A 123 -0.13 -9.38 -6.98
C ILE A 123 -0.51 -10.38 -8.08
N ALA A 124 -1.34 -9.95 -9.05
CA ALA A 124 -1.81 -10.80 -10.14
C ALA A 124 -0.67 -11.20 -11.10
N LYS A 125 0.31 -10.32 -11.29
CA LYS A 125 1.55 -10.64 -12.02
C LYS A 125 2.37 -11.72 -11.32
N LEU A 126 2.42 -11.69 -9.99
CA LEU A 126 3.18 -12.65 -9.19
C LEU A 126 2.49 -14.01 -9.10
N ILE A 127 1.17 -14.06 -8.95
CA ILE A 127 0.43 -15.34 -8.76
C ILE A 127 0.00 -16.02 -10.06
N HIS A 128 -0.24 -15.27 -11.15
CA HIS A 128 -0.90 -15.83 -12.32
C HIS A 128 -0.43 -15.15 -13.61
N GLY A 129 0.83 -15.38 -13.95
CA GLY A 129 1.42 -14.99 -15.23
C GLY A 129 1.82 -13.51 -15.32
N PRO A 130 3.12 -13.18 -15.18
CA PRO A 130 3.59 -11.79 -15.11
C PRO A 130 3.29 -10.94 -16.34
N GLU A 131 3.16 -11.59 -17.51
CA GLU A 131 2.96 -10.96 -18.81
C GLU A 131 1.51 -11.07 -19.34
N ARG A 132 0.55 -11.50 -18.50
CA ARG A 132 -0.86 -11.58 -18.93
C ARG A 132 -1.43 -10.16 -19.16
N ASP A 133 -2.12 -9.98 -20.29
CA ASP A 133 -2.64 -8.67 -20.70
C ASP A 133 -3.56 -8.01 -19.68
N TYR A 134 -4.37 -8.77 -18.92
CA TYR A 134 -5.28 -8.22 -17.90
C TYR A 134 -4.55 -7.56 -16.72
N ASN A 135 -3.24 -7.80 -16.55
CA ASN A 135 -2.43 -7.12 -15.53
C ASN A 135 -2.04 -5.70 -15.93
N ASN A 136 -2.22 -5.35 -17.21
CA ASN A 136 -1.94 -4.05 -17.78
C ASN A 136 -3.24 -3.27 -17.93
N TYR A 137 -3.25 -2.02 -17.49
CA TYR A 137 -4.37 -1.10 -17.63
C TYR A 137 -3.85 0.32 -17.82
N GLN A 138 -4.74 1.22 -18.23
CA GLN A 138 -4.38 2.59 -18.56
C GLN A 138 -3.86 3.33 -17.32
N MET A 139 -2.60 3.77 -17.35
CA MET A 139 -2.05 4.63 -16.29
C MET A 139 -2.60 6.05 -16.38
N TRP A 140 -2.81 6.66 -15.22
CA TRP A 140 -3.28 8.03 -15.08
C TRP A 140 -2.16 8.95 -14.59
N GLN A 141 -2.40 10.26 -14.65
CA GLN A 141 -1.56 11.26 -13.97
C GLN A 141 -1.98 11.34 -12.51
N TYR A 142 -1.69 10.29 -11.72
CA TYR A 142 -2.18 10.17 -10.35
C TYR A 142 -1.76 11.34 -9.47
N SER A 143 -0.55 11.88 -9.65
CA SER A 143 -0.07 13.05 -8.92
C SER A 143 -0.83 14.36 -9.20
N LYS A 144 -1.86 14.36 -10.06
CA LYS A 144 -2.77 15.50 -10.29
C LYS A 144 -4.15 15.30 -9.65
N THR A 145 -4.29 14.31 -8.77
CA THR A 145 -5.57 13.92 -8.18
C THR A 145 -6.19 15.08 -7.42
N LEU A 146 -5.43 15.80 -6.58
CA LEU A 146 -6.00 16.87 -5.76
C LEU A 146 -6.41 18.05 -6.64
N ASP A 147 -5.61 18.39 -7.66
CA ASP A 147 -5.97 19.42 -8.64
C ASP A 147 -7.25 19.03 -9.42
N PHE A 148 -7.33 17.80 -9.92
CA PHE A 148 -8.49 17.29 -10.66
C PHE A 148 -9.79 17.37 -9.84
N PHE A 149 -9.75 17.00 -8.55
CA PHE A 149 -10.90 17.09 -7.65
C PHE A 149 -11.13 18.50 -7.08
N GLY A 150 -10.40 19.52 -7.58
CA GLY A 150 -10.60 20.91 -7.22
C GLY A 150 -10.26 21.21 -5.76
N ALA A 151 -9.23 20.56 -5.20
CA ALA A 151 -8.83 20.74 -3.81
C ALA A 151 -8.46 22.20 -3.47
N HIS A 152 -8.05 22.98 -4.47
CA HIS A 152 -7.69 24.40 -4.34
C HIS A 152 -8.84 25.39 -4.63
N ARG A 153 -10.04 24.89 -4.97
CA ARG A 153 -11.20 25.74 -5.27
C ARG A 153 -11.90 26.17 -3.99
N GLU A 154 -12.53 27.34 -4.05
CA GLU A 154 -13.48 27.79 -3.02
C GLU A 154 -14.66 26.81 -2.94
N ARG A 155 -15.04 26.41 -1.73
CA ARG A 155 -16.07 25.40 -1.48
C ARG A 155 -17.33 26.04 -0.91
N ASN A 156 -18.47 25.50 -1.31
CA ASN A 156 -19.77 25.82 -0.73
C ASN A 156 -20.14 24.76 0.33
N THR A 157 -19.36 24.65 1.41
CA THR A 157 -19.63 23.70 2.50
C THR A 157 -19.46 24.35 3.88
N SER A 158 -20.26 23.91 4.85
CA SER A 158 -20.22 24.37 6.25
C SER A 158 -19.20 23.63 7.12
N THR A 159 -18.63 22.53 6.62
CA THR A 159 -17.74 21.60 7.34
C THR A 159 -16.26 22.00 7.34
N GLY A 160 -15.93 23.15 6.74
CA GLY A 160 -14.55 23.60 6.55
C GLY A 160 -13.84 22.94 5.36
N CYS A 161 -12.70 23.49 4.97
CA CYS A 161 -11.88 22.97 3.87
C CYS A 161 -10.77 22.06 4.41
N SER A 162 -10.51 20.95 3.73
CA SER A 162 -9.25 20.23 3.92
C SER A 162 -8.13 21.20 3.60
N LYS A 163 -7.21 21.40 4.55
CA LYS A 163 -5.99 22.14 4.26
C LYS A 163 -5.18 21.27 3.32
N VAL A 164 -4.90 21.76 2.11
CA VAL A 164 -4.13 21.00 1.12
C VAL A 164 -2.65 21.30 1.31
N GLY A 165 -1.86 20.23 1.41
CA GLY A 165 -0.41 20.27 1.41
C GLY A 165 0.10 20.28 -0.02
N PHE A 166 0.77 19.20 -0.42
CA PHE A 166 1.29 19.03 -1.77
C PHE A 166 0.78 17.72 -2.39
N GLU A 167 0.78 17.71 -3.72
CA GLU A 167 0.76 16.49 -4.52
C GLU A 167 2.09 16.36 -5.27
N SER A 168 2.67 15.17 -5.30
CA SER A 168 3.93 14.94 -6.01
C SER A 168 4.02 13.53 -6.59
N LYS A 169 4.89 13.40 -7.59
CA LYS A 169 5.34 12.13 -8.15
C LYS A 169 6.80 11.95 -7.79
N ILE A 170 7.13 10.85 -7.15
CA ILE A 170 8.49 10.53 -6.70
C ILE A 170 8.93 9.17 -7.23
N SER A 171 10.24 8.97 -7.38
CA SER A 171 10.84 7.72 -7.88
C SER A 171 12.17 7.36 -7.21
N THR A 172 12.68 8.23 -6.34
CA THR A 172 13.96 8.05 -5.65
C THR A 172 13.82 8.17 -4.13
N ARG A 173 14.81 7.66 -3.41
CA ARG A 173 14.89 7.72 -1.94
C ARG A 173 14.94 9.15 -1.43
N GLN A 174 15.74 9.99 -2.08
CA GLN A 174 15.88 11.39 -1.72
C GLN A 174 14.56 12.16 -1.89
N GLU A 175 13.81 11.90 -2.97
CA GLU A 175 12.49 12.52 -3.17
C GLU A 175 11.48 12.04 -2.12
N PHE A 176 11.57 10.77 -1.71
CA PHE A 176 10.75 10.23 -0.62
C PHE A 176 11.06 10.91 0.71
N GLU A 177 12.34 10.97 1.10
CA GLU A 177 12.76 11.64 2.34
C GLU A 177 12.30 13.11 2.34
N ALA A 178 12.48 13.84 1.23
CA ALA A 178 12.01 15.22 1.10
C ALA A 178 10.47 15.36 1.19
N ALA A 179 9.72 14.39 0.64
CA ALA A 179 8.27 14.35 0.78
C ALA A 179 7.85 14.10 2.24
N MET A 180 8.53 13.17 2.93
CA MET A 180 8.26 12.86 4.33
C MET A 180 8.61 14.01 5.27
N ASP A 181 9.69 14.74 5.01
CA ASP A 181 10.04 15.96 5.74
C ASP A 181 8.96 17.03 5.59
N SER A 182 8.45 17.20 4.36
CA SER A 182 7.37 18.13 4.05
C SER A 182 6.05 17.76 4.72
N ILE A 183 5.71 16.47 4.77
CA ILE A 183 4.55 15.91 5.49
C ILE A 183 4.69 16.14 7.00
N THR A 184 5.87 15.89 7.55
CA THR A 184 6.16 16.07 8.98
C THR A 184 6.02 17.53 9.40
N ALA A 185 6.42 18.46 8.53
CA ALA A 185 6.27 19.90 8.73
C ALA A 185 4.83 20.40 8.58
N GLN A 186 3.93 19.64 7.94
CA GLN A 186 2.55 20.03 7.63
C GLN A 186 1.54 18.94 8.07
N PRO A 187 1.54 18.53 9.35
CA PRO A 187 0.76 17.37 9.80
C PRO A 187 -0.76 17.58 9.77
N ASP A 188 -1.21 18.83 9.64
CA ASP A 188 -2.61 19.24 9.56
C ASP A 188 -3.08 19.45 8.12
N LYS A 189 -2.39 18.87 7.13
CA LYS A 189 -2.71 19.00 5.72
C LYS A 189 -2.84 17.66 5.01
N MET A 190 -3.68 17.64 3.98
CA MET A 190 -3.82 16.51 3.06
C MET A 190 -2.64 16.49 2.09
N HIS A 191 -1.99 15.34 1.94
CA HIS A 191 -0.88 15.13 1.01
C HIS A 191 -1.17 13.95 0.09
N PHE A 192 -0.72 14.04 -1.16
CA PHE A 192 -0.84 12.96 -2.13
C PHE A 192 0.51 12.67 -2.78
N VAL A 193 1.03 11.46 -2.62
CA VAL A 193 2.35 11.08 -3.12
C VAL A 193 2.22 9.86 -4.02
N GLU A 194 2.38 10.05 -5.32
CA GLU A 194 2.56 8.95 -6.29
C GLU A 194 3.99 8.44 -6.17
N VAL A 195 4.16 7.22 -5.66
CA VAL A 195 5.45 6.56 -5.47
C VAL A 195 5.68 5.58 -6.62
N VAL A 196 6.54 5.94 -7.56
CA VAL A 196 6.90 5.09 -8.71
C VAL A 196 7.97 4.09 -8.29
N MET A 197 7.64 2.82 -8.42
CA MET A 197 8.51 1.70 -8.07
C MET A 197 8.80 0.82 -9.29
N PRO A 198 9.85 -0.03 -9.26
CA PRO A 198 10.06 -1.03 -10.30
C PRO A 198 8.84 -1.95 -10.43
N ARG A 199 8.53 -2.34 -11.67
CA ARG A 199 7.30 -3.06 -12.05
C ARG A 199 7.04 -4.37 -11.28
N PHE A 200 8.11 -5.06 -10.89
CA PHE A 200 8.07 -6.34 -10.19
C PHE A 200 8.66 -6.28 -8.78
N ASP A 201 8.90 -5.07 -8.27
CA ASP A 201 9.37 -4.89 -6.90
C ASP A 201 8.22 -5.15 -5.92
N ALA A 202 8.37 -6.22 -5.14
CA ALA A 202 7.42 -6.67 -4.12
C ALA A 202 8.09 -6.74 -2.75
N PRO A 203 7.32 -6.59 -1.66
CA PRO A 203 7.80 -6.97 -0.35
C PRO A 203 8.19 -8.46 -0.34
N ARG A 204 9.30 -8.81 0.32
CA ARG A 204 9.77 -10.20 0.46
C ARG A 204 8.67 -11.13 0.97
N GLU A 205 7.85 -10.64 1.89
CA GLU A 205 6.74 -11.39 2.49
C GLU A 205 5.69 -11.77 1.44
N LEU A 206 5.44 -10.89 0.47
CA LEU A 206 4.55 -11.18 -0.64
C LEU A 206 5.16 -12.22 -1.58
N GLU A 207 6.46 -12.12 -1.89
CA GLU A 207 7.15 -13.12 -2.72
C GLU A 207 7.11 -14.52 -2.07
N LEU A 208 7.34 -14.59 -0.76
CA LEU A 208 7.22 -15.82 0.02
C LEU A 208 5.79 -16.38 -0.01
N LEU A 209 4.77 -15.52 0.17
CA LEU A 209 3.38 -15.94 0.09
C LEU A 209 3.03 -16.48 -1.30
N VAL A 210 3.44 -15.79 -2.36
CA VAL A 210 3.22 -16.19 -3.75
C VAL A 210 3.85 -17.56 -4.02
N ALA A 211 5.10 -17.77 -3.60
CA ALA A 211 5.80 -19.03 -3.76
C ALA A 211 5.07 -20.21 -3.08
N THR A 212 4.32 -19.95 -2.02
CA THR A 212 3.47 -20.98 -1.38
C THR A 212 2.11 -21.17 -2.07
N SER A 213 1.63 -20.18 -2.82
CA SER A 213 0.30 -20.16 -3.45
C SER A 213 0.19 -20.94 -4.76
N GLU A 214 1.30 -21.15 -5.48
CA GLU A 214 1.34 -21.94 -6.73
C GLU A 214 1.07 -23.47 -6.53
N ASN A 215 0.69 -23.89 -5.32
CA ASN A 215 0.38 -25.28 -4.95
C ASN A 215 -1.14 -25.57 -4.79
N CYS A 216 -2.02 -24.71 -5.30
CA CYS A 216 -3.48 -24.91 -5.28
C CYS A 216 -4.06 -25.15 -6.68
#